data_AF-A0A970I205-F1
#
_entry.id   AF-A0A970I205-F1
#
_cell.length_a   1.000
_cell.length_b   1.000
_cell.length_c   1.000
_cell.angle_alpha   90.00
_cell.angle_beta   90.00
_cell.angle_gamma   90.00
#
_symmetry.space_group_name_H-M   'P 1'
#
loop_
_entity.id
_entity.type
_entity.pdbx_description
1 polymer ?
#
loop_
_entity_poly.entity_id
_entity_poly.type
_entity_poly.pdbx_seq_one_letter_code
_entity_poly.pdbx_strand_id
1 'polypeptide(L)' 'TRSQLRAAVFDYIEVFYNRKRLHSSLGYMSPVEFETQWAATHAEAYASVA' A
#
# COMPACT_ATOMS: atom_id res chain seq x y z
N THR A 1 7.33 -7.39 26.34
CA THR A 1 7.82 -8.74 25.98
C THR A 1 8.04 -8.83 24.47
N ARG A 2 8.78 -9.84 23.98
CA ARG A 2 9.04 -10.01 22.53
C ARG A 2 7.77 -10.07 21.68
N SER A 3 6.70 -10.65 22.22
CA SER A 3 5.40 -10.76 21.54
C SER A 3 4.71 -9.41 21.36
N GLN A 4 4.76 -8.52 22.36
CA GLN A 4 4.20 -7.17 22.26
C GLN A 4 4.92 -6.33 21.20
N LEU A 5 6.25 -6.45 21.11
CA LEU A 5 7.01 -5.75 20.07
C LEU A 5 6.63 -6.21 18.67
N ARG A 6 6.44 -7.52 18.46
CA ARG A 6 5.98 -8.06 17.16
C ARG A 6 4.61 -7.52 16.78
N ALA A 7 3.67 -7.46 17.73
CA ALA A 7 2.34 -6.89 17.49
C ALA A 7 2.43 -5.41 17.13
N ALA A 8 3.21 -4.62 17.87
CA ALA A 8 3.39 -3.19 17.57
C ALA A 8 4.00 -2.93 16.19
N VAL A 9 4.99 -3.75 15.78
CA VAL A 9 5.59 -3.65 14.43
C VAL A 9 4.58 -4.03 13.35
N PHE A 10 3.80 -5.08 13.57
CA PHE A 10 2.74 -5.48 12.63
C PHE A 10 1.71 -4.36 12.46
N ASP A 11 1.21 -3.79 13.56
CA ASP A 11 0.24 -2.69 13.51
C ASP A 11 0.82 -1.46 12.80
N TYR A 12 2.09 -1.15 13.05
CA TYR A 12 2.76 -0.06 12.37
C TYR A 12 2.83 -0.28 10.85
N ILE A 13 3.24 -1.46 10.40
CA ILE A 13 3.40 -1.76 8.97
C ILE A 13 2.02 -1.84 8.29
N GLU A 14 1.11 -2.66 8.80
CA GLU A 14 -0.12 -3.00 8.08
C GLU A 14 -1.23 -1.95 8.24
N VAL A 15 -1.36 -1.36 9.43
CA VAL A 15 -2.48 -0.46 9.73
C VAL A 15 -2.11 0.99 9.46
N PHE A 16 -0.89 1.40 9.83
CA PHE A 16 -0.45 2.78 9.63
C PHE A 16 0.30 2.98 8.33
N TYR A 17 1.39 2.26 8.10
CA TYR A 17 2.29 2.51 6.96
C TYR A 17 1.60 2.20 5.63
N ASN A 18 1.18 0.95 5.42
CA ASN A 18 0.61 0.49 4.16
C ASN A 18 -0.72 1.19 3.81
N ARG A 19 -1.54 1.49 4.84
CA ARG A 19 -2.93 1.96 4.64
C ARG A 19 -3.18 3.45 4.85
N LYS A 20 -2.33 4.16 5.61
CA LYS A 20 -2.62 5.55 6.04
C LYS A 20 -1.50 6.54 5.76
N ARG A 21 -0.25 6.09 5.74
CA ARG A 21 0.89 7.00 5.57
C ARG A 21 0.92 7.52 4.14
N LEU A 22 0.85 8.84 3.97
CA LEU A 22 0.97 9.47 2.66
C LEU A 22 2.44 9.69 2.29
N HIS A 23 2.76 9.44 1.02
CA HIS A 23 4.11 9.62 0.49
C HIS A 23 4.10 10.67 -0.63
N SER A 24 4.88 11.74 -0.49
CA SER A 24 5.00 12.78 -1.52
C SER A 24 5.52 12.21 -2.86
N SER A 25 6.41 11.22 -2.81
CA SER A 25 6.90 10.51 -4.00
C SER A 25 5.82 9.68 -4.71
N LEU A 26 4.73 9.33 -4.02
CA LEU A 26 3.57 8.64 -4.58
C LEU A 26 2.42 9.61 -4.90
N GLY A 27 2.69 10.91 -5.01
CA GLY A 27 1.65 11.91 -5.26
C GLY A 27 0.70 12.11 -4.07
N TYR A 28 1.21 11.94 -2.84
CA TYR A 28 0.42 11.99 -1.59
C TYR A 28 -0.61 10.87 -1.48
N MET A 29 -0.28 9.68 -1.97
CA MET A 29 -1.05 8.46 -1.75
C MET A 29 -0.39 7.58 -0.69
N SER A 30 -1.19 6.72 -0.07
CA SER A 30 -0.67 5.58 0.69
C SER A 30 -0.19 4.47 -0.24
N PRO A 31 0.71 3.57 0.24
CA PRO A 31 1.19 2.44 -0.56
C PRO A 31 0.06 1.60 -1.17
N VAL A 32 -0.98 1.29 -0.39
CA VAL A 32 -2.11 0.48 -0.88
C VAL A 32 -2.93 1.21 -1.96
N GLU A 33 -3.13 2.52 -1.83
CA GLU A 33 -3.83 3.33 -2.84
C GLU A 33 -3.03 3.36 -4.14
N PHE A 34 -1.72 3.57 -4.05
CA PHE A 34 -0.84 3.57 -5.20
C PHE A 34 -0.86 2.22 -5.92
N GLU A 35 -0.71 1.11 -5.20
CA GLU A 35 -0.77 -0.24 -5.79
C GLU A 35 -2.15 -0.52 -6.42
N THR A 36 -3.23 -0.08 -5.78
CA THR A 36 -4.60 -0.24 -6.31
C THR A 36 -4.78 0.52 -7.62
N GLN A 37 -4.35 1.78 -7.67
CA GLN A 37 -4.42 2.58 -8.90
C GLN A 37 -3.51 2.02 -10.00
N TRP A 38 -2.31 1.57 -9.63
CA TRP A 38 -1.39 0.92 -10.54
C TRP A 38 -2.01 -0.35 -11.13
N ALA A 39 -2.59 -1.20 -10.30
CA ALA A 39 -3.25 -2.43 -10.73
C ALA A 39 -4.44 -2.13 -11.66
N ALA A 40 -5.28 -1.14 -11.35
CA ALA A 40 -6.42 -0.77 -12.19
C ALA A 40 -5.98 -0.31 -13.59
N THR A 41 -5.01 0.61 -13.65
CA THR A 41 -4.49 1.15 -14.92
C THR A 41 -3.80 0.07 -15.76
N HIS A 42 -3.07 -0.85 -15.13
CA HIS A 42 -2.35 -1.90 -15.84
C HIS A 42 -3.25 -3.09 -16.20
N ALA A 43 -4.27 -3.39 -15.40
CA ALA A 43 -5.27 -4.41 -15.76
C ALA A 43 -6.03 -4.00 -17.03
N GLU A 44 -6.41 -2.73 -17.16
CA GLU A 44 -7.01 -2.18 -18.38
C GLU A 44 -6.04 -2.24 -19.57
N ALA A 45 -4.74 -1.94 -19.34
CA ALA A 45 -3.71 -2.08 -20.36
C ALA A 45 -3.54 -3.54 -20.84
N TYR A 46 -3.50 -4.53 -19.93
CA TYR A 46 -3.40 -5.93 -20.32
C TYR A 46 -4.67 -6.45 -21.01
N ALA A 47 -5.86 -5.98 -20.60
CA ALA A 47 -7.12 -6.37 -21.20
C ALA A 47 -7.36 -5.77 -22.60
N SER A 48 -6.68 -4.67 -22.96
CA SER A 48 -6.79 -4.05 -24.29
C SER A 48 -5.80 -4.59 -25.33
N VAL A 49 -4.83 -5.42 -24.91
CA VAL A 49 -3.79 -6.02 -25.77
C VAL A 49 -4.09 -7.50 -26.08
N ALA A 50 -5.13 -8.07 -25.48
CA ALA A 50 -5.62 -9.45 -25.70
C ALA A 50 -6.88 -9.44 -26.59
#